data_AF-A0A8D6ZJ00-F1
#
_entry.id   AF-A0A8D6ZJ00-F1
#
_cell.length_a   1.000
_cell.length_b   1.000
_cell.length_c   1.000
_cell.angle_alpha   90.00
_cell.angle_beta   90.00
_cell.angle_gamma   90.00
#
_symmetry.space_group_name_H-M   'P 1'
#
loop_
_entity.id
_entity.type
_entity.pdbx_description
1 polymer ?
#
loop_
_entity_poly.entity_id
_entity_poly.type
_entity_poly.pdbx_seq_one_letter_code
_entity_poly.pdbx_strand_id
1 'polypeptide(L)'
;MKFLEREELANYNFQNEFLRPFVVVTQKSVSSEIRELIVRCVSHMVLGRVNHVKSGWKSAFMVCLFLQFAAADENKTIVLLAFGTMEKIVRDYVPFITETENNVHRLC
;
A
#
# COMPACT_ATOMS: atom_id res chain seq x y z
N MET A 1 7.68 -11.25 -5.17
CA MET A 1 6.36 -11.78 -5.58
C MET A 1 6.10 -11.32 -7.01
N LYS A 2 5.91 -12.24 -7.97
CA LYS A 2 5.83 -11.94 -9.42
C LYS A 2 4.55 -11.19 -9.86
N PHE A 3 3.64 -10.90 -8.93
CA PHE A 3 2.32 -10.36 -9.23
C PHE A 3 2.34 -8.85 -9.51
N LEU A 4 3.14 -8.11 -8.74
CA LEU A 4 3.39 -6.67 -8.96
C LEU A 4 4.38 -6.41 -10.12
N GLU A 5 5.02 -7.45 -10.67
CA GLU A 5 5.91 -7.34 -11.84
C GLU A 5 5.14 -7.32 -13.17
N ARG A 6 3.84 -7.66 -13.14
CA ARG A 6 3.01 -7.61 -14.35
C ARG A 6 2.65 -6.16 -14.66
N GLU A 7 2.92 -5.73 -15.88
CA GLU A 7 2.47 -4.44 -16.37
C GLU A 7 0.95 -4.34 -16.26
N GLU A 8 0.51 -3.30 -15.56
CA GLU A 8 -0.89 -2.95 -15.49
C GLU A 8 -1.30 -2.25 -16.80
N LEU A 9 -2.32 -2.79 -17.47
CA LEU A 9 -2.99 -2.14 -18.59
C LEU A 9 -3.71 -0.89 -18.06
N ALA A 10 -3.66 0.23 -18.81
CA ALA A 10 -4.20 1.52 -18.37
C ALA A 10 -5.69 1.50 -17.94
N ASN A 11 -6.46 0.51 -18.39
CA ASN A 11 -7.89 0.35 -18.08
C ASN A 11 -8.20 -0.81 -17.13
N TYR A 12 -7.18 -1.51 -16.61
CA TYR A 12 -7.38 -2.67 -15.73
C TYR A 12 -6.53 -2.56 -14.47
N ASN A 13 -7.14 -2.04 -13.40
CA ASN A 13 -6.50 -1.76 -12.11
C ASN A 13 -6.35 -3.02 -11.23
N PHE A 14 -5.73 -4.07 -11.77
CA PHE A 14 -5.62 -5.37 -11.11
C PHE A 14 -4.81 -5.31 -9.81
N GLN A 15 -3.81 -4.40 -9.70
CA GLN A 15 -3.01 -4.28 -8.49
C GLN A 15 -3.86 -3.74 -7.33
N ASN A 16 -4.75 -2.79 -7.62
CA ASN A 16 -5.71 -2.27 -6.65
C ASN A 16 -6.75 -3.33 -6.25
N GLU A 17 -7.29 -4.10 -7.20
CA GLU A 17 -8.22 -5.20 -6.89
C GLU A 17 -7.55 -6.30 -6.04
N PHE A 18 -6.29 -6.62 -6.32
CA PHE A 18 -5.52 -7.61 -5.56
C PHE A 18 -5.24 -7.17 -4.13
N LEU A 19 -5.00 -5.87 -3.91
CA LEU A 19 -4.72 -5.33 -2.58
C LEU A 19 -5.99 -5.03 -1.77
N ARG A 20 -7.17 -4.94 -2.41
CA ARG A 20 -8.45 -4.67 -1.76
C ARG A 20 -8.83 -5.64 -0.63
N PRO A 21 -8.63 -6.97 -0.75
CA PRO A 21 -8.84 -7.90 0.35
C PRO A 21 -8.02 -7.55 1.60
N PHE A 22 -6.77 -7.09 1.44
CA PHE A 22 -5.92 -6.70 2.57
C PHE A 22 -6.48 -5.47 3.30
N VAL A 23 -7.03 -4.50 2.56
CA VAL A 23 -7.72 -3.34 3.16
C VAL A 23 -8.93 -3.80 3.99
N VAL A 24 -9.76 -4.68 3.42
CA VAL A 24 -10.97 -5.18 4.09
C VAL A 24 -10.63 -5.99 5.35
N VAL A 25 -9.64 -6.87 5.30
CA VAL A 25 -9.23 -7.67 6.46
C VAL A 25 -8.58 -6.81 7.53
N THR A 26 -7.76 -5.82 7.16
CA THR A 26 -7.17 -4.87 8.11
C THR A 26 -8.26 -4.09 8.85
N GLN A 27 -9.32 -3.67 8.15
CA GLN A 27 -10.45 -2.94 8.73
C GLN A 27 -11.34 -3.80 9.64
N LYS A 28 -11.56 -5.08 9.29
CA LYS A 28 -12.47 -5.97 10.02
C LYS A 28 -11.82 -6.75 11.15
N SER A 29 -10.50 -6.87 11.16
CA SER A 29 -9.78 -7.66 12.16
C SER A 29 -9.69 -6.91 13.50
N VAL A 30 -10.07 -7.59 14.58
CA VAL A 30 -9.92 -7.10 15.96
C VAL A 30 -8.56 -7.45 16.57
N SER A 31 -7.86 -8.47 16.05
CA SER A 31 -6.52 -8.87 16.53
C SER A 31 -5.44 -7.94 15.99
N SER A 32 -4.69 -7.37 16.91
CA SER A 32 -3.57 -6.47 16.61
C SER A 32 -2.44 -7.18 15.86
N GLU A 33 -2.22 -8.45 16.17
CA GLU A 33 -1.20 -9.33 15.58
C GLU A 33 -1.52 -9.62 14.12
N ILE A 34 -2.79 -9.91 13.80
CA ILE A 34 -3.24 -10.14 12.42
C ILE A 34 -3.10 -8.86 11.60
N ARG A 35 -3.48 -7.71 12.16
CA ARG A 35 -3.33 -6.42 11.46
C ARG A 35 -1.85 -6.10 11.21
N GLU A 36 -0.98 -6.31 12.19
CA GLU A 36 0.46 -6.12 12.04
C GLU A 36 1.07 -7.03 10.96
N LEU A 37 0.67 -8.31 10.92
CA LEU A 37 1.11 -9.24 9.89
C LEU A 37 0.72 -8.75 8.50
N ILE A 38 -0.52 -8.26 8.32
CA ILE A 38 -0.99 -7.72 7.04
C ILE A 38 -0.15 -6.53 6.60
N VAL A 39 0.21 -5.63 7.52
CA VAL A 39 1.11 -4.50 7.23
C VAL A 39 2.45 -4.99 6.75
N ARG A 40 3.12 -5.85 7.53
CA ARG A 40 4.44 -6.35 7.17
C ARG A 40 4.42 -7.00 5.79
N CYS A 41 3.38 -7.77 5.48
CA CYS A 41 3.18 -8.35 4.17
C CYS A 41 3.03 -7.30 3.07
N VAL A 42 2.14 -6.31 3.24
CA VAL A 42 1.88 -5.27 2.23
C VAL A 42 3.09 -4.35 2.05
N SER A 43 3.72 -3.91 3.13
CA SER A 43 4.96 -3.14 3.12
C SER A 43 6.06 -3.89 2.38
N HIS A 44 6.25 -5.18 2.65
CA HIS A 44 7.27 -5.98 1.98
C HIS A 44 6.94 -6.19 0.49
N MET A 45 5.66 -6.37 0.13
CA MET A 45 5.21 -6.48 -1.26
C MET A 45 5.52 -5.20 -2.06
N VAL A 46 5.21 -4.04 -1.49
CA VAL A 46 5.40 -2.74 -2.14
C VAL A 46 6.88 -2.36 -2.20
N LEU A 47 7.60 -2.43 -1.08
CA LEU A 47 9.02 -2.08 -1.02
C LEU A 47 9.90 -3.01 -1.87
N GLY A 48 9.53 -4.29 -2.01
CA GLY A 48 10.28 -5.23 -2.85
C GLY A 48 10.17 -4.97 -4.35
N ARG A 49 9.17 -4.20 -4.80
CA ARG A 49 8.84 -3.99 -6.23
C ARG A 49 8.34 -2.58 -6.53
N VAL A 50 8.85 -1.60 -5.80
CA VAL A 50 8.39 -0.20 -5.80
C VAL A 50 8.29 0.44 -7.19
N ASN A 51 9.23 0.12 -8.10
CA ASN A 51 9.26 0.63 -9.48
C ASN A 51 8.13 0.10 -10.38
N HIS A 52 7.40 -0.94 -9.96
CA HIS A 52 6.33 -1.56 -10.76
C HIS A 52 4.94 -1.34 -10.14
N VAL A 53 4.86 -0.67 -8.99
CA VAL A 53 3.58 -0.36 -8.35
C VAL A 53 2.95 0.84 -9.08
N LYS A 54 1.77 0.63 -9.66
CA LYS A 54 0.96 1.64 -10.34
C LYS A 54 -0.32 1.91 -9.53
N SER A 55 -1.47 1.35 -9.93
CA SER A 55 -2.74 1.53 -9.20
C SER A 55 -2.72 0.95 -7.78
N GLY A 56 -1.79 0.03 -7.51
CA GLY A 56 -1.61 -0.62 -6.21
C GLY A 56 -1.23 0.34 -5.07
N TRP A 57 -0.65 1.51 -5.39
CA TRP A 57 -0.29 2.52 -4.39
C TRP A 57 -1.49 2.97 -3.57
N LYS A 58 -2.66 3.17 -4.20
CA LYS A 58 -3.87 3.61 -3.51
C LYS A 58 -4.26 2.63 -2.40
N SER A 59 -4.32 1.35 -2.71
CA SER A 59 -4.66 0.32 -1.73
C SER A 59 -3.55 0.09 -0.70
N ALA A 60 -2.28 0.18 -1.10
CA ALA A 60 -1.15 0.09 -0.16
C ALA A 60 -1.17 1.23 0.87
N PHE A 61 -1.41 2.46 0.41
CA PHE A 61 -1.60 3.62 1.28
C PHE A 61 -2.83 3.44 2.17
N MET A 62 -3.95 2.94 1.63
CA MET A 62 -5.12 2.64 2.46
C MET A 62 -4.81 1.61 3.54
N VAL A 63 -4.12 0.50 3.24
CA VAL A 63 -3.74 -0.47 4.28
C VAL A 63 -2.92 0.22 5.36
N CYS A 64 -1.84 0.93 5.00
CA CYS A 64 -0.97 1.59 5.97
C CYS A 64 -1.70 2.67 6.79
N LEU A 65 -2.56 3.46 6.15
CA LEU A 65 -3.33 4.53 6.77
C LEU A 65 -4.43 3.99 7.69
N PHE A 66 -5.07 2.87 7.34
CA PHE A 66 -6.13 2.27 8.15
C PHE A 66 -5.63 1.79 9.52
N LEU A 67 -4.36 1.43 9.66
CA LEU A 67 -3.82 1.12 11.00
C LEU A 67 -3.57 2.34 11.85
N GLN A 68 -3.37 3.52 11.25
CA GLN A 68 -3.31 4.77 12.01
C GLN A 68 -4.67 5.11 12.64
N PHE A 69 -5.77 4.72 11.99
CA PHE A 69 -7.11 4.87 12.55
C PHE A 69 -7.45 3.75 13.53
N ALA A 70 -6.95 2.53 13.31
CA ALA A 70 -6.99 1.44 14.29
C ALA A 70 -5.98 1.65 15.44
N ALA A 71 -5.07 2.61 15.35
CA ALA A 71 -4.10 3.00 16.39
C ALA A 71 -4.73 3.63 17.64
N ALA A 72 -6.06 3.76 17.66
CA ALA A 72 -6.81 3.83 18.91
C ALA A 72 -6.57 2.58 19.79
N ASP A 73 -6.08 1.47 19.22
CA ASP A 73 -5.57 0.31 19.94
C ASP A 73 -4.21 0.59 20.59
N GLU A 74 -4.02 0.02 21.79
CA GLU A 74 -2.92 0.31 22.73
C GLU A 74 -1.50 0.01 22.21
N ASN A 75 -1.36 -0.66 21.07
CA ASN A 75 -0.09 -1.19 20.58
C ASN A 75 0.68 -0.21 19.67
N LYS A 76 1.43 0.70 20.31
CA LYS A 76 2.22 1.79 19.67
C LYS A 76 3.24 1.30 18.63
N THR A 77 3.71 0.07 18.72
CA THR A 77 4.72 -0.50 17.82
C THR A 77 4.23 -0.59 16.37
N ILE A 78 2.96 -0.96 16.18
CA ILE A 78 2.34 -1.12 14.86
C ILE A 78 2.21 0.23 14.17
N VAL A 79 1.82 1.25 14.95
CA VAL A 79 1.67 2.63 14.50
C VAL A 79 3.01 3.20 14.03
N LEU A 80 4.07 2.96 14.81
CA LEU A 80 5.42 3.40 14.45
C LEU A 80 5.94 2.69 13.19
N LEU A 81 5.65 1.40 13.02
CA LEU A 81 6.07 0.65 11.84
C LEU A 81 5.32 1.10 10.57
N ALA A 82 4.01 1.33 10.67
CA ALA A 82 3.20 1.88 9.58
C ALA A 82 3.66 3.29 9.20
N PHE A 83 3.89 4.15 10.20
CA PHE A 83 4.36 5.52 9.99
C PHE A 83 5.76 5.55 9.37
N GLY A 84 6.73 4.79 9.90
CA GLY A 84 8.08 4.74 9.35
C GLY A 84 8.11 4.18 7.92
N THR A 85 7.22 3.23 7.60
CA THR A 85 7.08 2.73 6.24
C THR A 85 6.49 3.80 5.31
N MET A 86 5.46 4.52 5.76
CA MET A 86 4.86 5.63 5.02
C MET A 86 5.89 6.74 4.77
N GLU A 87 6.65 7.12 5.79
CA GLU A 87 7.70 8.13 5.70
C GLU A 87 8.77 7.72 4.69
N LYS A 88 9.21 6.46 4.71
CA LYS A 88 10.15 5.93 3.71
C LYS A 88 9.56 5.95 2.30
N ILE A 89 8.30 5.57 2.15
CA ILE A 89 7.60 5.61 0.86
C ILE A 89 7.55 7.04 0.31
N VAL A 90 7.16 8.00 1.15
CA VAL A 90 7.03 9.40 0.75
C VAL A 90 8.39 10.03 0.47
N ARG A 91 9.41 9.80 1.31
CA ARG A 91 10.73 10.39 1.10
C ARG A 91 11.44 9.84 -0.14
N ASP A 92 11.37 8.52 -0.33
CA ASP A 92 12.22 7.85 -1.33
C ASP A 92 11.48 7.64 -2.67
N TYR A 93 10.15 7.64 -2.69
CA TYR A 93 9.37 7.21 -3.86
C TYR A 93 8.25 8.16 -4.30
N VAL A 94 8.15 9.38 -3.73
CA VAL A 94 7.27 10.44 -4.25
C VAL A 94 7.39 10.67 -5.76
N PRO A 95 8.59 10.66 -6.39
CA PRO A 95 8.71 10.82 -7.83
C PRO A 95 7.97 9.75 -8.64
N PHE A 96 7.89 8.51 -8.16
CA PHE A 96 7.20 7.41 -8.84
C PHE A 96 5.68 7.47 -8.65
N ILE A 97 5.23 8.02 -7.52
CA ILE A 97 3.80 8.21 -7.23
C ILE A 97 3.22 9.31 -8.14
N THR A 98 3.95 10.41 -8.34
CA THR A 98 3.51 11.53 -9.20
C THR A 98 3.62 11.23 -10.71
N GLU A 99 4.50 10.34 -11.14
CA GLU A 99 4.52 9.85 -12.53
C GLU A 99 3.30 9.01 -12.91
N THR A 100 2.60 8.43 -11.92
CA THR A 100 1.39 7.63 -12.17
C THR A 100 0.20 8.53 -12.56
N GLU A 101 0.16 9.79 -12.13
CA GLU A 101 -0.88 10.76 -12.53
C GLU A 101 -0.56 11.46 -13.86
N ASN A 102 0.71 11.78 -14.14
CA ASN A 102 1.10 12.53 -15.34
C ASN A 102 0.94 11.75 -16.65
N ASN A 103 0.95 10.41 -16.62
CA ASN A 103 0.77 9.59 -17.82
C ASN A 103 -0.71 9.46 -18.26
N VAL A 104 -1.67 9.81 -17.40
CA VAL A 104 -3.09 9.88 -17.79
C VAL A 104 -3.37 11.11 -18.67
N HIS A 105 -2.57 12.17 -18.53
CA HIS A 105 -2.77 13.43 -19.26
C HIS A 105 -1.99 13.57 -20.58
N ARG A 106 -1.15 12.59 -20.98
CA ARG A 106 -0.43 12.63 -22.27
C ARG A 106 -1.06 11.79 -23.38
N LEU A 107 -2.21 11.17 -23.14
CA LEU A 107 -2.94 10.37 -24.13
C LEU A 107 -4.28 10.97 -24.57
N CYS A 108 -4.51 12.26 -24.30
CA CYS A 108 -5.59 13.05 -24.89
C CYS A 108 -5.01 14.22 -25.70
#